data_AF-A0A924DSW9-F1
#
_entry.id   AF-A0A924DSW9-F1
#
_cell.length_a   1.000
_cell.length_b   1.000
_cell.length_c   1.000
_cell.angle_alpha   90.00
_cell.angle_beta   90.00
_cell.angle_gamma   90.00
#
_symmetry.space_group_name_H-M   'P 1'
#
loop_
_entity.id
_entity.type
_entity.pdbx_description
1 polymer ?
#
loop_
_entity_poly.entity_id
_entity_poly.type
_entity_poly.pdbx_seq_one_letter_code
_entity_poly.pdbx_strand_id
1 'polypeptide(L)'
;MSTDNLTKKDENEEAVIVENPFHSARLKPKRKGKKPPKLLAVVHQSGCTGCEICIQGCPVDSIELVPGPLPENPQFQQTVEIDLARCIGCQNCSVDCPWETITMYEHNDAFIAWSSETLFSELYVDENKVEEIKKSVINE
;
A
#
# COMPACT_ATOMS: atom_id res chain seq x y z
N MET A 1 35.42 -35.79 -8.71
CA MET A 1 35.62 -34.39 -8.27
C MET A 1 35.10 -33.54 -9.43
N SER A 2 33.78 -33.42 -9.57
CA SER A 2 32.91 -32.48 -8.83
C SER A 2 33.32 -31.05 -9.16
N THR A 3 32.49 -30.18 -9.72
CA THR A 3 31.10 -30.25 -10.22
C THR A 3 30.94 -29.04 -11.14
N ASP A 4 29.96 -29.18 -12.03
CA ASP A 4 29.40 -28.21 -12.97
C ASP A 4 29.27 -26.79 -12.42
N ASN A 5 29.75 -25.80 -13.20
CA ASN A 5 29.29 -24.41 -13.05
C ASN A 5 28.33 -24.11 -14.20
N LEU A 6 27.08 -24.49 -13.95
CA LEU A 6 25.92 -24.23 -14.78
C LEU A 6 25.69 -22.71 -14.85
N THR A 7 26.05 -22.13 -15.99
CA THR A 7 25.57 -20.81 -16.38
C THR A 7 24.07 -20.93 -16.68
N LYS A 8 23.26 -20.27 -15.86
CA LYS A 8 21.97 -19.62 -16.14
C LYS A 8 21.17 -19.51 -14.85
N LYS A 9 21.13 -18.30 -14.30
CA LYS A 9 20.07 -17.86 -13.41
C LYS A 9 19.56 -16.58 -14.05
N ASP A 10 18.51 -16.75 -14.86
CA ASP A 10 17.63 -15.66 -15.28
C ASP A 10 16.95 -15.16 -13.99
N GLU A 11 17.56 -14.21 -13.31
CA GLU A 11 17.06 -13.61 -12.06
C GLU A 11 16.75 -12.13 -12.34
N ASN A 12 15.68 -11.88 -13.07
CA ASN A 12 15.05 -10.56 -13.13
C ASN A 12 13.62 -10.66 -12.58
N GLU A 13 13.50 -11.22 -11.37
CA GLU A 13 12.34 -11.03 -10.48
C GLU A 13 12.44 -9.64 -9.86
N GLU A 14 12.26 -8.61 -10.68
CA GLU A 14 12.13 -7.24 -10.19
C GLU A 14 10.70 -7.11 -9.62
N ALA A 15 10.57 -7.04 -8.29
CA ALA A 15 9.29 -6.95 -7.61
C ALA A 15 8.42 -5.85 -8.24
N VAL A 16 7.27 -6.25 -8.80
CA VAL A 16 6.32 -5.31 -9.40
C VAL A 16 5.55 -4.64 -8.27
N ILE A 17 5.74 -3.34 -8.10
CA ILE A 17 4.90 -2.52 -7.23
C ILE A 17 3.52 -2.42 -7.89
N VAL A 18 2.57 -3.18 -7.37
CA VAL A 18 1.17 -3.12 -7.83
C VAL A 18 0.43 -2.08 -7.01
N GLU A 19 0.08 -0.95 -7.61
CA GLU A 19 -0.80 0.06 -7.01
C GLU A 19 -2.13 -0.59 -6.59
N ASN A 20 -2.71 -0.18 -5.47
CA ASN A 20 -4.05 -0.61 -5.09
C ASN A 20 -5.03 -0.26 -6.24
N PRO A 21 -5.64 -1.25 -6.93
CA PRO A 21 -6.48 -0.99 -8.09
C PRO A 21 -7.84 -0.39 -7.73
N PHE A 22 -8.21 -0.41 -6.45
CA PHE A 22 -9.42 0.23 -5.96
C PHE A 22 -9.13 1.62 -5.40
N HIS A 23 -7.86 1.96 -5.16
CA HIS A 23 -7.49 3.27 -4.65
C HIS A 23 -7.67 4.36 -5.69
N SER A 24 -8.53 5.33 -5.35
CA SER A 24 -8.87 6.44 -6.25
C SER A 24 -7.66 7.30 -6.63
N ALA A 25 -6.61 7.29 -5.79
CA ALA A 25 -5.36 7.97 -6.06
C ALA A 25 -4.82 7.55 -7.42
N ARG A 26 -4.82 6.27 -7.80
CA ARG A 26 -4.32 5.74 -9.09
C ARG A 26 -4.82 6.49 -10.34
N LEU A 27 -5.98 7.14 -10.27
CA LEU A 27 -6.56 7.89 -11.38
C LEU A 27 -5.95 9.29 -11.58
N LYS A 28 -5.25 9.84 -10.57
CA LYS A 28 -4.65 11.18 -10.69
C LYS A 28 -3.39 11.15 -11.58
N PRO A 29 -2.95 12.28 -12.14
CA PRO A 29 -1.76 12.32 -12.99
C PRO A 29 -0.52 11.78 -12.29
N LYS A 30 0.29 10.99 -13.00
CA LYS A 30 1.59 10.52 -12.48
C LYS A 30 2.45 11.70 -12.06
N ARG A 31 3.13 11.54 -10.92
CA ARG A 31 4.04 12.56 -10.39
C ARG A 31 5.15 12.86 -11.40
N LYS A 32 5.31 14.14 -11.74
CA LYS A 32 6.44 14.60 -12.55
C LYS A 32 7.67 14.73 -11.65
N GLY A 33 8.40 13.64 -11.45
CA GLY A 33 9.63 13.64 -10.64
C GLY A 33 10.47 12.39 -10.89
N LYS A 34 11.78 12.55 -11.06
CA LYS A 34 12.68 11.46 -11.47
C LYS A 34 13.13 10.54 -10.33
N LYS A 35 13.05 10.97 -9.07
CA LYS A 35 13.57 10.20 -7.92
C LYS A 35 12.45 9.81 -6.96
N PRO A 36 12.36 8.54 -6.52
CA PRO A 36 11.42 8.12 -5.49
C PRO A 36 11.65 8.89 -4.18
N PRO A 37 10.62 9.05 -3.34
CA PRO A 37 10.80 9.64 -2.01
C PRO A 37 11.67 8.71 -1.14
N LYS A 38 12.39 9.27 -0.17
CA LYS A 38 13.18 8.47 0.77
C LYS A 38 12.30 7.75 1.78
N LEU A 39 11.26 8.43 2.23
CA LEU A 39 10.34 7.93 3.24
C LEU A 39 8.95 7.74 2.65
N LEU A 40 8.25 6.73 3.11
CA LEU A 40 6.86 6.45 2.80
C LEU A 40 6.08 6.20 4.09
N ALA A 41 4.82 6.61 4.10
CA ALA A 41 3.95 6.49 5.26
C ALA A 41 3.18 5.18 5.21
N VAL A 42 3.13 4.46 6.33
CA VAL A 42 2.35 3.23 6.52
C VAL A 42 1.43 3.42 7.74
N VAL A 43 0.19 2.93 7.62
CA VAL A 43 -0.81 3.03 8.69
C VAL A 43 -0.86 1.71 9.45
N HIS A 44 -0.75 1.77 10.77
CA HIS A 44 -1.04 0.67 11.67
C HIS A 44 -2.55 0.55 11.84
N GLN A 45 -3.21 -0.26 11.01
CA GLN A 45 -4.68 -0.33 10.98
C GLN A 45 -5.27 -0.87 12.29
N SER A 46 -4.50 -1.62 13.07
CA SER A 46 -4.90 -2.09 14.41
C SER A 46 -5.22 -0.97 15.40
N GLY A 47 -4.59 0.20 15.28
CA GLY A 47 -4.87 1.37 16.11
C GLY A 47 -5.65 2.48 15.40
N CYS A 48 -5.81 2.38 14.08
CA CYS A 48 -6.49 3.39 13.29
C CYS A 48 -8.01 3.37 13.56
N THR A 49 -8.60 4.55 13.71
CA THR A 49 -10.04 4.71 13.96
C THR A 49 -10.81 5.23 12.75
N GLY A 50 -10.12 5.50 11.64
CA GLY A 50 -10.74 6.09 10.45
C GLY A 50 -11.20 7.54 10.66
N CYS A 51 -10.55 8.34 11.52
CA CYS A 51 -10.95 9.73 11.80
C CYS A 51 -10.73 10.74 10.66
N GLU A 52 -10.13 10.31 9.54
CA GLU A 52 -9.95 11.06 8.28
C GLU A 52 -9.11 12.35 8.34
N ILE A 53 -8.56 12.75 9.49
CA ILE A 53 -7.73 13.96 9.61
C ILE A 53 -6.54 13.92 8.64
N CYS A 54 -5.84 12.78 8.58
CA CYS A 54 -4.70 12.59 7.69
C CYS A 54 -5.06 12.66 6.20
N ILE A 55 -6.29 12.32 5.81
CA ILE A 55 -6.76 12.42 4.42
C ILE A 55 -6.76 13.89 3.99
N GLN A 56 -7.29 14.78 4.83
CA GLN A 56 -7.33 16.22 4.54
C GLN A 56 -5.93 16.86 4.49
N GLY A 57 -4.99 16.34 5.29
CA GLY A 57 -3.61 16.82 5.34
C GLY A 57 -2.70 16.33 4.20
N CYS A 58 -3.15 15.35 3.40
CA CYS A 58 -2.33 14.75 2.36
C CYS A 58 -2.25 15.64 1.10
N PRO A 59 -1.09 16.21 0.75
CA PRO A 59 -0.97 17.16 -0.38
C PRO A 59 -1.09 16.52 -1.77
N VAL A 60 -1.21 15.19 -1.83
CA VAL A 60 -1.25 14.40 -3.08
C VAL A 60 -2.42 13.42 -3.13
N ASP A 61 -3.38 13.55 -2.20
CA ASP A 61 -4.56 12.69 -2.09
C ASP A 61 -4.22 11.17 -2.11
N SER A 62 -3.13 10.77 -1.45
CA SER A 62 -2.67 9.37 -1.44
C SER A 62 -3.27 8.53 -0.30
N ILE A 63 -4.32 9.00 0.38
CA ILE A 63 -4.89 8.35 1.55
C ILE A 63 -6.39 8.22 1.34
N GLU A 64 -6.96 7.06 1.62
CA GLU A 64 -8.40 6.83 1.53
C GLU A 64 -8.92 6.00 2.70
N LEU A 65 -10.23 6.12 2.92
CA LEU A 65 -10.94 5.30 3.89
C LEU A 65 -11.21 3.92 3.28
N VAL A 66 -10.87 2.86 4.01
CA VAL A 66 -11.13 1.48 3.63
C VAL A 66 -12.22 0.86 4.50
N PRO A 67 -12.98 -0.11 3.96
CA PRO A 67 -13.94 -0.88 4.75
C PRO A 67 -13.33 -1.48 6.01
N GLY A 68 -14.13 -1.56 7.06
CA GLY A 68 -13.74 -2.26 8.28
C GLY A 68 -13.79 -3.79 8.15
N PRO A 69 -13.39 -4.52 9.20
CA PRO A 69 -13.19 -5.98 9.19
C PRO A 69 -14.43 -6.82 8.88
N LEU A 70 -15.64 -6.27 9.03
CA LEU A 70 -16.89 -7.04 8.98
C LEU A 70 -17.53 -6.92 7.59
N PRO A 71 -17.55 -7.98 6.77
CA PRO A 71 -18.17 -7.91 5.44
C PRO A 71 -19.67 -7.61 5.49
N GLU A 72 -20.38 -8.03 6.55
CA GLU A 72 -21.80 -7.75 6.72
C GLU A 72 -22.07 -6.31 7.20
N ASN A 73 -21.04 -5.63 7.73
CA ASN A 73 -21.12 -4.24 8.18
C ASN A 73 -19.78 -3.50 7.92
N PRO A 74 -19.44 -3.24 6.65
CA PRO A 74 -18.13 -2.70 6.27
C PRO A 74 -17.93 -1.25 6.71
N GLN A 75 -18.99 -0.57 7.17
CA GLN A 75 -18.91 0.78 7.73
C GLN A 75 -18.48 0.78 9.21
N PHE A 76 -18.49 -0.38 9.88
CA PHE A 76 -18.06 -0.47 11.27
C PHE A 76 -16.54 -0.61 11.35
N GLN A 77 -15.88 0.24 12.14
CA GLN A 77 -14.42 0.25 12.33
C GLN A 77 -13.63 0.43 11.02
N GLN A 78 -14.06 1.39 10.20
CA GLN A 78 -13.29 1.79 9.03
C GLN A 78 -11.91 2.31 9.46
N THR A 79 -10.92 2.09 8.59
CA THR A 79 -9.56 2.58 8.78
C THR A 79 -9.13 3.33 7.54
N VAL A 80 -7.93 3.89 7.54
CA VAL A 80 -7.36 4.49 6.33
C VAL A 80 -6.24 3.61 5.79
N GLU A 81 -6.03 3.70 4.48
CA GLU A 81 -4.91 3.12 3.76
C GLU A 81 -4.15 4.24 3.04
N ILE A 82 -2.85 4.08 2.86
CA ILE A 82 -1.99 5.00 2.10
C ILE A 82 -1.48 4.30 0.85
N ASP A 83 -1.73 4.88 -0.31
CA ASP A 83 -1.10 4.49 -1.58
C ASP A 83 0.39 4.86 -1.55
N LEU A 84 1.25 3.85 -1.36
CA LEU A 84 2.71 4.00 -1.34
C LEU A 84 3.28 4.53 -2.66
N ALA A 85 2.68 4.22 -3.81
CA ALA A 85 3.15 4.70 -5.11
C ALA A 85 2.89 6.20 -5.30
N ARG A 86 1.91 6.74 -4.57
CA ARG A 86 1.52 8.15 -4.61
C ARG A 86 2.09 8.97 -3.48
N CYS A 87 2.36 8.35 -2.34
CA CYS A 87 2.95 9.01 -1.20
C CYS A 87 4.27 9.68 -1.60
N ILE A 88 4.41 10.96 -1.25
CA ILE A 88 5.62 11.76 -1.53
C ILE A 88 6.53 11.90 -0.30
N GLY A 89 6.21 11.21 0.79
CA GLY A 89 6.99 11.25 2.03
C GLY A 89 6.96 12.59 2.75
N CYS A 90 5.87 13.36 2.63
CA CYS A 90 5.76 14.70 3.23
C CYS A 90 5.57 14.72 4.76
N GLN A 91 5.19 13.58 5.36
CA GLN A 91 5.05 13.39 6.81
C GLN A 91 3.89 14.14 7.49
N ASN A 92 3.06 14.89 6.76
CA ASN A 92 1.87 15.55 7.35
C ASN A 92 0.99 14.54 8.10
N CYS A 93 0.67 13.41 7.45
CA CYS A 93 -0.18 12.39 8.04
C CYS A 93 0.35 11.78 9.35
N SER A 94 1.67 11.63 9.52
CA SER A 94 2.24 11.13 10.78
C SER A 94 2.17 12.16 11.90
N VAL A 95 2.26 13.45 11.57
CA VAL A 95 2.13 14.55 12.54
C VAL A 95 0.67 14.80 12.91
N ASP A 96 -0.22 14.71 11.92
CA ASP A 96 -1.65 15.04 12.07
C ASP A 96 -2.45 13.92 12.72
N CYS A 97 -1.92 12.69 12.78
CA CYS A 97 -2.64 11.55 13.34
C CYS A 97 -2.76 11.67 14.88
N PRO A 98 -3.96 11.87 15.45
CA PRO A 98 -4.13 12.00 16.90
C PRO A 98 -3.93 10.66 17.64
N TRP A 99 -3.88 9.56 16.92
CA TRP A 99 -3.71 8.20 17.45
C TRP A 99 -2.28 7.68 17.28
N GLU A 100 -1.39 8.46 16.64
CA GLU A 100 -0.01 8.07 16.37
C GLU A 100 0.12 6.74 15.60
N THR A 101 -0.85 6.44 14.74
CA THR A 101 -0.94 5.15 14.01
C THR A 101 -0.26 5.19 12.64
N ILE A 102 0.52 6.23 12.34
CA ILE A 102 1.15 6.40 11.03
C ILE A 102 2.65 6.54 11.22
N THR A 103 3.40 5.57 10.71
CA THR A 103 4.86 5.52 10.81
C THR A 103 5.49 5.78 9.44
N MET A 104 6.60 6.52 9.45
CA MET A 104 7.41 6.79 8.27
C MET A 104 8.52 5.74 8.16
N TYR A 105 8.52 4.96 7.09
CA TYR A 105 9.52 3.94 6.78
C TYR A 105 10.41 4.40 5.62
N GLU A 106 11.64 3.88 5.55
CA GLU A 106 12.46 3.99 4.34
C GLU A 106 11.76 3.35 3.15
N HIS A 107 11.98 3.88 1.94
CA HIS A 107 11.18 3.59 0.75
C HIS A 107 10.93 2.10 0.51
N ASN A 108 11.98 1.28 0.59
CA ASN A 108 11.85 -0.15 0.32
C ASN A 108 11.24 -0.91 1.51
N ASP A 109 11.53 -0.48 2.74
CA ASP A 109 11.02 -1.11 3.96
C ASP A 109 9.52 -0.84 4.14
N ALA A 110 9.02 0.26 3.58
CA ALA A 110 7.62 0.63 3.64
C ALA A 110 6.70 -0.41 2.97
N PHE A 111 7.15 -1.06 1.89
CA PHE A 111 6.37 -2.11 1.23
C PHE A 111 6.25 -3.36 2.13
N ILE A 112 7.31 -3.69 2.86
CA ILE A 112 7.31 -4.79 3.83
C ILE A 112 6.40 -4.43 5.01
N ALA A 113 6.58 -3.24 5.59
CA ALA A 113 5.77 -2.76 6.70
C ALA A 113 4.29 -2.68 6.33
N TRP A 114 3.95 -2.13 5.17
CA TRP A 114 2.56 -2.08 4.72
C TRP A 114 1.93 -3.48 4.68
N SER A 115 2.66 -4.48 4.18
CA SER A 115 2.15 -5.85 4.08
C SER A 115 1.85 -6.51 5.42
N SER A 116 2.49 -6.05 6.50
CA SER A 116 2.27 -6.57 7.85
C SER A 116 1.27 -5.74 8.67
N GLU A 117 1.18 -4.43 8.40
CA GLU A 117 0.42 -3.48 9.23
C GLU A 117 -0.98 -3.17 8.69
N THR A 118 -1.20 -3.42 7.40
CA THR A 118 -2.47 -3.22 6.71
C THR A 118 -3.30 -4.50 6.79
N LEU A 119 -4.34 -4.50 7.61
CA LEU A 119 -5.14 -5.67 7.98
C LEU A 119 -6.31 -5.95 7.03
N PHE A 120 -6.81 -4.94 6.33
CA PHE A 120 -8.07 -5.00 5.58
C PHE A 120 -7.89 -4.86 4.06
N SER A 121 -6.64 -4.78 3.59
CA SER A 121 -6.33 -4.56 2.18
C SER A 121 -5.78 -5.84 1.56
N GLU A 122 -6.46 -6.36 0.54
CA GLU A 122 -6.05 -7.56 -0.19
C GLU A 122 -5.07 -7.25 -1.32
N LEU A 123 -3.99 -6.50 -1.07
CA LEU A 123 -3.23 -5.89 -2.17
C LEU A 123 -1.73 -5.83 -1.95
N TYR A 124 -1.06 -6.96 -2.15
CA TYR A 124 0.22 -7.04 -2.88
C TYR A 124 0.41 -8.52 -3.23
N VAL A 125 0.07 -8.87 -4.46
CA VAL A 125 0.18 -10.25 -4.93
C VAL A 125 1.03 -10.28 -6.18
N ASP A 126 1.96 -11.23 -6.17
CA ASP A 126 2.78 -11.66 -7.30
C ASP A 126 1.97 -11.70 -8.61
N GLU A 127 2.59 -11.36 -9.75
CA GLU A 127 1.93 -11.31 -11.08
C GLU A 127 1.12 -12.59 -11.37
N ASN A 128 1.55 -13.74 -10.85
CA ASN A 128 0.86 -15.02 -11.05
C ASN A 128 -0.49 -15.12 -10.30
N LYS A 129 -0.70 -14.37 -9.22
CA LYS A 129 -1.94 -14.38 -8.42
C LYS A 129 -3.02 -13.39 -8.90
N VAL A 130 -2.65 -12.44 -9.76
CA VAL A 130 -3.58 -11.42 -10.28
C VAL A 130 -4.68 -12.03 -11.17
N GLU A 131 -4.35 -13.06 -11.95
CA GLU A 131 -5.32 -13.74 -12.84
C GLU A 131 -6.32 -14.63 -12.09
N GLU A 132 -6.02 -15.05 -10.86
CA GLU A 132 -6.98 -15.77 -10.00
C GLU A 132 -8.01 -14.81 -9.40
N ILE A 133 -7.58 -13.62 -8.96
CA ILE A 133 -8.46 -12.59 -8.38
C ILE A 133 -9.42 -12.01 -9.43
N LYS A 134 -8.97 -11.85 -10.69
CA LYS A 134 -9.88 -11.43 -11.78
C LYS A 134 -11.02 -12.41 -12.03
N LYS A 135 -10.82 -13.71 -11.78
CA LYS A 135 -11.84 -14.74 -12.00
C LYS A 135 -12.88 -14.81 -10.87
N SER A 136 -12.52 -14.43 -9.65
CA SER A 136 -13.48 -14.38 -8.53
C SER A 136 -14.39 -13.16 -8.61
N VAL A 137 -13.86 -11.99 -9.02
CA VAL A 137 -14.62 -10.73 -9.10
C VAL A 137 -15.64 -10.69 -10.26
N ILE A 138 -15.48 -11.52 -11.30
CA ILE A 138 -16.38 -11.54 -12.48
C ILE A 138 -17.59 -12.49 -12.29
N ASN A 139 -17.59 -13.33 -11.26
CA ASN A 139 -18.65 -14.33 -11.02
C ASN A 139 -19.64 -13.96 -9.89
N GLU A 140 -19.67 -12.70 -9.46
CA GLU A 140 -20.73 -12.11 -8.61
C GLU A 140 -21.37 -10.87 -9.26
#